data_AF-A0A965ZRA5-F1
#
_entry.id   AF-A0A965ZRA5-F1
#
_cell.length_a   1.000
_cell.length_b   1.000
_cell.length_c   1.000
_cell.angle_alpha   90.00
_cell.angle_beta   90.00
_cell.angle_gamma   90.00
#
_symmetry.space_group_name_H-M   'P 1'
#
loop_
_entity.id
_entity.type
_entity.pdbx_description
1 polymer ?
#
loop_
_entity_poly.entity_id
_entity_poly.type
_entity_poly.pdbx_seq_one_letter_code
_entity_poly.pdbx_strand_id
1 'polypeptide(L)'
;MKREVYEKKLKKLQTELVAVQEWVKNTGQRIVIVFEGRDAAGKGGMIKRITARVSPRIFRVVALPAPSDREKTQLYSQRYIKHMPAAGEVVIFDRSWYNRAGVESVMGFCTEEQTERFLDIVSDFEKDIVHDGIILIKYWLEVSSEEQEKR
;
A
#
# COMPACT_ATOMS: atom_id res chain seq x y z
N MET A 1 23.33 -6.69 7.99
CA MET A 1 24.14 -5.56 7.47
C MET A 1 24.58 -4.70 8.66
N LYS A 2 25.84 -4.22 8.71
CA LYS A 2 26.27 -3.29 9.76
C LYS A 2 25.44 -2.01 9.72
N ARG A 3 25.07 -1.48 10.90
CA ARG A 3 24.14 -0.35 11.05
C ARG A 3 24.58 0.89 10.27
N GLU A 4 25.86 1.25 10.32
CA GLU A 4 26.39 2.42 9.61
C GLU A 4 26.22 2.31 8.08
N VAL A 5 26.45 1.11 7.52
CA VAL A 5 26.29 0.84 6.09
C VAL A 5 24.81 0.96 5.69
N TYR A 6 23.90 0.45 6.52
CA TYR A 6 22.46 0.60 6.32
C TYR A 6 22.06 2.08 6.29
N GLU A 7 22.44 2.85 7.31
CA GLU A 7 22.08 4.26 7.44
C GLU A 7 22.61 5.10 6.28
N LYS A 8 23.84 4.84 5.83
CA LYS A 8 24.43 5.51 4.65
C LYS A 8 23.63 5.22 3.37
N LYS A 9 23.26 3.95 3.14
CA LYS A 9 22.44 3.57 1.98
C LYS A 9 21.03 4.16 2.07
N LEU A 10 20.41 4.11 3.24
CA LEU A 10 19.08 4.66 3.47
C LEU A 10 19.04 6.16 3.20
N LYS A 11 20.03 6.91 3.69
CA LYS A 11 20.12 8.36 3.44
C LYS A 11 20.19 8.66 1.94
N LYS A 12 21.00 7.90 1.19
CA LYS A 12 21.09 8.06 -0.28
C LYS A 12 19.73 7.82 -0.95
N LEU A 13 19.06 6.71 -0.62
CA LEU A 13 17.74 6.39 -1.19
C LEU A 13 16.67 7.42 -0.82
N GLN A 14 16.73 7.98 0.39
CA GLN A 14 15.83 9.05 0.80
C GLN A 14 16.05 10.34 0.02
N THR A 15 17.29 10.66 -0.37
CA THR A 15 17.56 11.77 -1.30
C THR A 15 16.90 11.51 -2.65
N GLU A 16 17.00 10.29 -3.18
CA GLU A 16 16.32 9.93 -4.44
C GLU A 16 14.79 10.02 -4.32
N LEU A 17 14.21 9.67 -3.17
CA LEU A 17 12.77 9.85 -2.92
C LEU A 17 12.33 11.32 -2.95
N VAL A 18 13.19 12.25 -2.53
CA VAL A 18 12.92 13.69 -2.70
C VAL A 18 12.97 14.08 -4.18
N ALA A 19 13.89 13.52 -4.97
CA ALA A 19 13.89 13.74 -6.42
C ALA A 19 12.61 13.18 -7.09
N VAL A 20 12.16 11.99 -6.67
CA VAL A 20 10.89 11.40 -7.12
C VAL A 20 9.71 12.31 -6.76
N GLN A 21 9.67 12.85 -5.54
CA GLN A 21 8.63 13.79 -5.14
C GLN A 21 8.55 15.00 -6.09
N GLU A 22 9.68 15.64 -6.37
CA GLU A 22 9.70 16.81 -7.27
C GLU A 22 9.30 16.42 -8.69
N TRP A 23 9.73 15.25 -9.17
CA TRP A 23 9.32 14.75 -10.48
C TRP A 23 7.80 14.50 -10.54
N VAL A 24 7.22 13.80 -9.56
CA VAL A 24 5.79 13.53 -9.47
C VAL A 24 4.99 14.84 -9.49
N LYS A 25 5.40 15.80 -8.65
CA LYS A 25 4.76 17.12 -8.57
C LYS A 25 4.84 17.90 -9.88
N ASN A 26 6.00 17.93 -10.53
CA ASN A 26 6.22 18.72 -11.74
C ASN A 26 5.55 18.13 -12.98
N THR A 27 5.46 16.80 -13.05
CA THR A 27 4.85 16.09 -14.19
C THR A 27 3.35 15.86 -14.02
N GLY A 28 2.83 16.00 -12.80
CA GLY A 28 1.47 15.60 -12.47
C GLY A 28 1.27 14.08 -12.42
N GLN A 29 2.36 13.29 -12.43
CA GLN A 29 2.28 11.84 -12.33
C GLN A 29 1.54 11.43 -11.04
N ARG A 30 0.93 10.25 -11.08
CA ARG A 30 0.19 9.66 -9.97
C ARG A 30 0.76 8.30 -9.64
N ILE A 31 0.98 8.03 -8.36
CA ILE A 31 1.57 6.76 -7.91
C ILE A 31 0.74 6.20 -6.76
N VAL A 32 0.44 4.90 -6.84
CA VAL A 32 -0.11 4.11 -5.75
C VAL A 32 0.89 3.02 -5.37
N ILE A 33 1.22 2.94 -4.09
CA ILE A 33 2.08 1.90 -3.52
C ILE A 33 1.27 1.09 -2.53
N VAL A 34 1.12 -0.21 -2.77
CA VAL A 34 0.41 -1.15 -1.90
C VAL A 34 1.43 -1.95 -1.09
N PHE A 35 1.31 -1.93 0.22
CA PHE A 35 2.06 -2.79 1.13
C PHE A 35 1.15 -3.86 1.73
N GLU A 36 1.41 -5.11 1.35
CA GLU A 36 0.82 -6.32 1.92
C GLU A 36 1.90 -7.22 2.54
N GLY A 37 1.48 -8.24 3.27
CA GLY A 37 2.36 -9.20 3.92
C GLY A 37 1.83 -9.62 5.29
N ARG A 38 2.52 -10.57 5.92
CA ARG A 38 2.14 -11.11 7.24
C ARG A 38 2.13 -10.04 8.33
N ASP A 39 1.48 -10.33 9.44
CA ASP A 39 1.61 -9.52 10.65
C ASP A 39 3.07 -9.54 11.13
N ALA A 40 3.52 -8.43 11.73
CA ALA A 40 4.92 -8.19 12.11
C ALA A 40 5.97 -8.23 10.96
N ALA A 41 5.55 -8.36 9.69
CA ALA A 41 6.46 -8.42 8.53
C ALA A 41 7.27 -7.14 8.27
N GLY A 42 6.99 -6.05 8.99
CA GLY A 42 7.76 -4.81 8.91
C GLY A 42 7.20 -3.74 7.95
N LYS A 43 5.96 -3.88 7.48
CA LYS A 43 5.26 -2.93 6.59
C LYS A 43 5.37 -1.48 7.08
N GLY A 44 4.83 -1.19 8.28
CA GLY A 44 4.88 0.15 8.86
C GLY A 44 6.31 0.66 9.08
N GLY A 45 7.24 -0.26 9.35
CA GLY A 45 8.66 0.05 9.41
C GLY A 45 9.18 0.59 8.08
N MET A 46 8.94 -0.12 6.98
CA MET A 46 9.35 0.29 5.64
C MET A 46 8.68 1.59 5.20
N ILE A 47 7.37 1.72 5.39
CA ILE A 47 6.61 2.94 5.10
C ILE A 47 7.21 4.14 5.83
N LYS A 48 7.51 4.01 7.12
CA LYS A 48 8.15 5.08 7.91
C LYS A 48 9.49 5.52 7.33
N ARG A 49 10.28 4.61 6.73
CA ARG A 49 11.58 4.99 6.13
C ARG A 49 11.41 5.68 4.79
N ILE A 50 10.39 5.30 4.01
CA ILE A 50 10.03 5.95 2.74
C ILE A 50 9.54 7.38 3.01
N THR A 51 8.64 7.56 3.98
CA THR A 51 8.00 8.85 4.23
C THR A 51 8.84 9.83 5.06
N ALA A 52 9.96 9.40 5.63
CA ALA A 52 10.76 10.19 6.58
C ALA A 52 11.33 11.50 6.05
N ARG A 53 11.50 11.66 4.73
CA ARG A 53 12.16 12.84 4.12
C ARG A 53 11.32 13.53 3.04
N VAL A 54 10.14 13.02 2.75
CA VAL A 54 9.22 13.58 1.75
C VAL A 54 8.09 14.35 2.44
N SER A 55 7.47 15.25 1.69
CA SER A 55 6.34 16.06 2.13
C SER A 55 5.09 15.20 2.30
N PRO A 56 4.39 15.29 3.44
CA PRO A 56 3.13 14.58 3.66
C PRO A 56 1.98 15.11 2.79
N ARG A 57 2.17 16.24 2.11
CA ARG A 57 1.22 16.78 1.12
C ARG A 57 1.32 16.08 -0.23
N ILE A 58 2.46 15.45 -0.52
CA ILE A 58 2.70 14.72 -1.77
C ILE A 58 2.64 13.21 -1.52
N PHE A 59 3.26 12.75 -0.42
CA PHE A 59 3.22 11.35 0.01
C PHE A 59 2.20 11.19 1.14
N ARG A 60 1.04 10.61 0.84
CA ARG A 60 -0.01 10.30 1.82
C ARG A 60 -0.02 8.82 2.16
N VAL A 61 -0.10 8.50 3.45
CA VAL A 61 -0.30 7.13 3.92
C VAL A 61 -1.78 6.91 4.21
N VAL A 62 -2.32 5.80 3.71
CA VAL A 62 -3.70 5.35 3.93
C VAL A 62 -3.63 4.05 4.73
N ALA A 63 -4.10 4.09 5.96
CA ALA A 63 -4.25 2.94 6.84
C ALA A 63 -5.71 2.92 7.32
N LEU A 64 -6.55 2.16 6.61
CA LEU A 64 -7.99 2.11 6.91
C LEU A 64 -8.27 1.18 8.09
N PRO A 65 -9.16 1.57 9.02
CA PRO A 65 -9.67 0.65 10.04
C PRO A 65 -10.60 -0.39 9.40
N ALA A 66 -11.08 -1.32 10.22
CA ALA A 66 -12.17 -2.22 9.86
C ALA A 66 -13.35 -1.43 9.25
N PRO A 67 -14.03 -1.97 8.22
CA PRO A 67 -15.13 -1.27 7.58
C PRO A 67 -16.29 -1.04 8.57
N SER A 68 -16.85 0.17 8.54
CA SER A 68 -18.10 0.50 9.23
C SER A 68 -19.27 -0.31 8.66
N ASP A 69 -20.39 -0.38 9.38
CA ASP A 69 -21.58 -1.12 8.91
C ASP A 69 -22.12 -0.59 7.58
N ARG A 70 -21.97 0.72 7.34
CA ARG A 70 -22.30 1.32 6.03
C ARG A 70 -21.29 0.96 4.93
N GLU A 71 -20.01 0.81 5.25
CA GLU A 71 -19.00 0.39 4.25
C GLU A 71 -19.14 -1.09 3.88
N LYS A 72 -19.59 -1.94 4.82
CA LYS A 72 -19.87 -3.36 4.55
C LYS A 72 -20.99 -3.57 3.53
N THR A 73 -21.88 -2.59 3.36
CA THR A 73 -22.97 -2.62 2.37
C THR A 73 -22.65 -1.86 1.07
N GLN A 74 -21.45 -1.30 0.95
CA GLN A 74 -20.96 -0.63 -0.26
C GLN A 74 -20.29 -1.62 -1.22
N LEU A 75 -20.02 -1.16 -2.44
CA LEU A 75 -19.03 -1.83 -3.28
C LEU A 75 -17.70 -1.89 -2.51
N TYR A 76 -17.10 -3.08 -2.43
CA TYR A 76 -15.92 -3.31 -1.60
C TYR A 76 -14.76 -2.34 -1.92
N SER A 77 -14.53 -2.05 -3.20
CA SER A 77 -13.48 -1.12 -3.65
C SER A 77 -13.80 0.36 -3.36
N GLN A 78 -15.06 0.72 -3.10
CA GLN A 78 -15.50 2.12 -2.98
C GLN A 78 -14.77 2.87 -1.87
N ARG A 79 -14.47 2.22 -0.75
CA ARG A 79 -13.74 2.85 0.35
C ARG A 79 -12.27 3.13 0.00
N TYR A 80 -11.67 2.31 -0.86
CA TYR A 80 -10.29 2.48 -1.31
C TYR A 80 -10.18 3.52 -2.42
N ILE A 81 -11.12 3.53 -3.36
CA ILE A 81 -11.16 4.49 -4.49
C ILE A 81 -11.16 5.94 -4.00
N LYS A 82 -11.84 6.23 -2.88
CA LYS A 82 -11.87 7.57 -2.24
C LYS A 82 -10.48 8.12 -1.87
N HIS A 83 -9.47 7.27 -1.83
CA HIS A 83 -8.11 7.64 -1.45
C HIS A 83 -7.11 7.61 -2.60
N MET A 84 -7.56 7.38 -3.84
CA MET A 84 -6.69 7.40 -5.01
C MET A 84 -6.04 8.78 -5.21
N PRO A 85 -4.81 8.83 -5.75
CA PRO A 85 -4.06 10.06 -5.94
C PRO A 85 -4.70 10.98 -7.01
N ALA A 86 -4.71 12.27 -6.71
CA ALA A 86 -4.81 13.32 -7.73
C ALA A 86 -3.43 13.59 -8.37
N ALA A 87 -3.40 14.42 -9.42
CA ALA A 87 -2.16 14.75 -10.13
C ALA A 87 -1.06 15.25 -9.18
N GLY A 88 0.12 14.66 -9.28
CA GLY A 88 1.26 15.01 -8.44
C GLY A 88 1.23 14.40 -7.04
N GLU A 89 0.43 13.37 -6.80
CA GLU A 89 0.36 12.67 -5.51
C GLU A 89 0.91 11.23 -5.56
N VAL A 90 1.48 10.82 -4.44
CA VAL A 90 1.86 9.44 -4.12
C VAL A 90 1.04 8.96 -2.94
N VAL A 91 0.25 7.91 -3.13
CA VAL A 91 -0.55 7.29 -2.07
C VAL A 91 0.04 5.94 -1.70
N ILE A 92 0.34 5.77 -0.42
CA ILE A 92 0.86 4.53 0.14
C ILE A 92 -0.24 3.87 0.97
N PHE A 93 -0.69 2.70 0.56
CA PHE A 93 -1.64 1.86 1.31
C PHE A 93 -0.87 0.94 2.27
N ASP A 94 -1.06 1.13 3.58
CA ASP A 94 -0.69 0.16 4.61
C ASP A 94 -1.85 -0.81 4.79
N ARG A 95 -1.75 -1.95 4.10
CA ARG A 95 -2.89 -2.77 3.66
C ARG A 95 -3.82 -2.06 2.68
N SER A 96 -4.51 -2.84 1.87
CA SER A 96 -5.27 -2.37 0.72
C SER A 96 -6.54 -3.18 0.51
N TRP A 97 -7.09 -3.13 -0.69
CA TRP A 97 -8.18 -4.00 -1.13
C TRP A 97 -7.81 -5.49 -1.02
N TYR A 98 -6.53 -5.85 -0.99
CA TYR A 98 -6.07 -7.22 -0.74
C TYR A 98 -6.37 -7.78 0.65
N ASN A 99 -6.92 -6.98 1.58
CA ASN A 99 -7.49 -7.50 2.83
C ASN A 99 -8.46 -8.67 2.59
N ARG A 100 -9.27 -8.61 1.53
CA ARG A 100 -10.24 -9.67 1.16
C ARG A 100 -9.57 -11.01 0.88
N ALA A 101 -8.46 -11.00 0.13
CA ALA A 101 -7.70 -12.20 -0.20
C ALA A 101 -6.71 -12.63 0.91
N GLY A 102 -6.68 -11.92 2.03
CA GLY A 102 -5.77 -12.20 3.14
C GLY A 102 -6.52 -12.34 4.46
N VAL A 103 -6.39 -11.32 5.30
CA VAL A 103 -6.89 -11.36 6.69
C VAL A 103 -8.39 -11.62 6.76
N GLU A 104 -9.19 -11.07 5.85
CA GLU A 104 -10.64 -11.25 5.92
C GLU A 104 -11.07 -12.68 5.59
N SER A 105 -10.44 -13.31 4.60
CA SER A 105 -10.69 -14.71 4.27
C SER A 105 -10.24 -15.65 5.38
N VAL A 106 -9.08 -15.41 5.99
CA VAL A 106 -8.53 -16.27 7.06
C VAL A 106 -9.31 -16.14 8.36
N MET A 107 -9.77 -14.93 8.69
CA MET A 107 -10.47 -14.65 9.95
C MET A 107 -12.00 -14.79 9.84
N GLY A 108 -12.52 -15.11 8.65
CA GLY A 108 -13.97 -15.26 8.43
C GLY A 108 -14.74 -13.92 8.42
N PHE A 109 -14.10 -12.82 8.04
CA PHE A 109 -14.75 -11.50 7.90
C PHE A 109 -15.41 -11.30 6.52
N CYS A 110 -15.23 -12.25 5.61
CA CYS A 110 -15.93 -12.34 4.34
C CYS A 110 -16.34 -13.78 4.05
N THR A 111 -17.31 -13.96 3.17
CA THR A 111 -17.67 -15.30 2.66
C THR A 111 -16.65 -15.76 1.61
N GLU A 112 -16.57 -17.07 1.39
CA GLU A 112 -15.74 -17.65 0.32
C GLU A 112 -16.09 -17.06 -1.05
N GLU A 113 -17.39 -16.96 -1.37
CA GLU A 113 -17.90 -16.32 -2.58
C GLU A 113 -17.42 -14.86 -2.74
N GLN A 114 -17.34 -14.10 -1.63
CA GLN A 114 -16.83 -12.72 -1.67
C GLN A 114 -15.33 -12.67 -1.95
N THR A 115 -14.56 -13.65 -1.48
CA THR A 115 -13.13 -13.78 -1.77
C THR A 115 -12.90 -14.17 -3.23
N GLU A 116 -13.60 -15.18 -3.73
CA GLU A 116 -13.52 -15.61 -5.13
C GLU A 116 -13.87 -14.46 -6.07
N ARG A 117 -15.02 -13.82 -5.84
CA ARG A 117 -15.42 -12.65 -6.62
C ARG A 117 -14.39 -11.53 -6.59
N PHE A 118 -13.74 -11.30 -5.45
CA PHE A 118 -12.67 -10.31 -5.37
C PHE A 118 -11.47 -10.70 -6.25
N LEU A 119 -11.04 -11.96 -6.19
CA LEU A 119 -9.91 -12.45 -6.98
C LEU A 119 -10.19 -12.40 -8.49
N ASP A 120 -11.43 -12.60 -8.90
CA ASP A 120 -11.85 -12.47 -10.30
C ASP A 120 -11.75 -11.03 -10.79
N ILE A 121 -12.21 -10.05 -9.99
CA ILE A 121 -12.33 -8.65 -10.44
C ILE A 121 -11.11 -7.78 -10.12
N VAL A 122 -10.24 -8.17 -9.18
CA VAL A 122 -9.15 -7.30 -8.71
C VAL A 122 -8.20 -6.94 -9.85
N SER A 123 -7.95 -7.87 -10.77
CA SER A 123 -7.09 -7.62 -11.92
C SER A 123 -7.68 -6.56 -12.85
N ASP A 124 -9.00 -6.56 -13.05
CA ASP A 124 -9.67 -5.56 -13.89
C ASP A 124 -9.72 -4.19 -13.20
N PHE A 125 -9.99 -4.16 -11.90
CA PHE A 125 -9.89 -2.94 -11.10
C PHE A 125 -8.49 -2.30 -11.20
N GLU A 126 -7.43 -3.11 -11.15
CA GLU A 126 -6.06 -2.63 -11.28
C GLU A 126 -5.68 -2.22 -12.71
N LYS A 127 -6.24 -2.89 -13.72
CA LYS A 127 -6.11 -2.44 -15.12
C LYS A 127 -6.69 -1.06 -15.30
N ASP A 128 -7.87 -0.77 -14.73
CA ASP A 128 -8.47 0.55 -14.81
C ASP A 128 -7.58 1.63 -14.16
N ILE A 129 -6.99 1.32 -13.00
CA ILE A 129 -6.02 2.21 -12.33
C ILE A 129 -4.83 2.52 -13.25
N VAL A 130 -4.22 1.49 -13.85
CA VAL A 130 -3.03 1.65 -14.69
C VAL A 130 -3.38 2.31 -16.04
N HIS A 131 -4.53 1.99 -16.63
CA HIS A 131 -5.02 2.61 -17.87
C HIS A 131 -5.26 4.11 -17.70
N ASP A 132 -5.72 4.54 -16.53
CA ASP A 132 -5.83 5.97 -16.19
C ASP A 132 -4.45 6.64 -16.04
N GLY A 133 -3.35 5.88 -16.08
CA GLY A 133 -1.98 6.40 -16.02
C GLY A 133 -1.41 6.47 -14.60
N ILE A 134 -2.04 5.80 -13.63
CA ILE A 134 -1.50 5.68 -12.27
C ILE A 134 -0.44 4.56 -12.26
N ILE A 135 0.75 4.87 -11.75
CA ILE A 135 1.79 3.86 -11.52
C ILE A 135 1.40 3.07 -10.27
N LEU A 136 1.05 1.80 -10.45
CA LEU A 136 0.69 0.88 -9.37
C LEU A 136 1.88 -0.02 -9.01
N ILE A 137 2.38 0.08 -7.77
CA ILE A 137 3.46 -0.75 -7.24
C ILE A 137 2.90 -1.57 -6.08
N LYS A 138 3.08 -2.90 -6.12
CA LYS A 138 2.56 -3.81 -5.08
C LYS A 138 3.71 -4.59 -4.45
N TYR A 139 3.87 -4.45 -3.13
CA TYR A 139 4.87 -5.16 -2.35
C TYR A 139 4.20 -6.17 -1.43
N TRP A 140 4.66 -7.42 -1.49
CA TRP A 140 4.38 -8.44 -0.48
C TRP A 140 5.62 -8.63 0.39
N LEU A 141 5.51 -8.32 1.69
CA LEU A 141 6.58 -8.53 2.64
C LEU A 141 6.45 -9.93 3.24
N GLU A 142 7.35 -10.81 2.80
CA GLU A 142 7.49 -12.15 3.32
C GLU A 142 8.48 -12.18 4.49
N VAL A 143 8.08 -12.87 5.56
CA VAL A 143 8.92 -13.15 6.73
C VAL A 143 8.74 -14.62 7.06
N SER A 144 9.83 -15.30 7.44
CA SER A 144 9.78 -16.70 7.84
C SER A 144 8.93 -16.89 9.10
N SER A 145 8.31 -18.06 9.25
CA SER A 145 7.49 -18.37 10.43
C SER A 145 8.26 -18.19 11.74
N GLU A 146 9.54 -18.56 11.76
CA GLU A 146 10.42 -18.39 12.94
C GLU A 146 10.64 -16.93 13.33
N GLU A 147 10.75 -16.03 12.35
CA GLU A 147 10.93 -14.59 12.60
C GLU A 147 9.58 -13.93 12.91
N GLN A 148 8.47 -14.50 12.45
CA GLN A 148 7.12 -14.08 12.83
C GLN A 148 6.83 -14.40 14.30
N GLU A 149 7.27 -15.55 14.81
CA GLU A 149 7.10 -15.93 16.23
C GLU A 149 8.02 -15.16 17.19
N LYS A 150 9.18 -14.71 16.72
CA LYS A 150 10.16 -13.96 17.53
C LYS A 150 9.80 -12.49 17.75
N ARG A 151 8.87 -11.93 16.97
CA ARG A 151 8.50 -10.50 16.99
C ARG A 151 7.17 -10.27 17.68
#